data_AF-A0A7K0BFC0-F1
#
_entry.id   AF-A0A7K0BFC0-F1
#
_cell.length_a   1.000
_cell.length_b   1.000
_cell.length_c   1.000
_cell.angle_alpha   90.00
_cell.angle_beta   90.00
_cell.angle_gamma   90.00
#
_symmetry.space_group_name_H-M   'P 1'
#
loop_
_entity.id
_entity.type
_entity.pdbx_description
1 polymer ?
#
loop_
_entity_poly.entity_id
_entity_poly.type
_entity_poly.pdbx_seq_one_letter_code
_entity_poly.pdbx_strand_id
1 'polypeptide(L)'
;MANIKLFFLLISLNVFSQNEHKIDYEHIFKKWIYIEKTSGYLPTEESMNSISIKNDSIFNIFKDNIKLKISELNNNLPHKYVVKYLILNNQNVIDTNQDLTPFNMDVNSFFYNNQCDGKLVLVFDIEKGMSYRIAGFNGNDLMSLLFSIQEYYFKNYEKISFKSIIKKHHIEDVDLLCIYKGLKSERLIDYKKYPCLKSCFDEFVVF
;
A
#
# COMPACT_ATOMS: atom_id res chain seq x y z
N MET A 1 -32.65 15.90 34.62
CA MET A 1 -32.84 15.09 33.39
C MET A 1 -31.69 15.42 32.45
N ALA A 2 -30.73 14.51 32.29
CA ALA A 2 -29.55 14.73 31.47
C ALA A 2 -29.80 14.26 30.04
N ASN A 3 -29.74 15.18 29.09
CA ASN A 3 -29.79 14.88 27.66
C ASN A 3 -28.43 14.33 27.21
N ILE A 4 -28.29 13.01 27.17
CA ILE A 4 -27.16 12.35 26.53
C ILE A 4 -27.40 12.39 25.02
N LYS A 5 -26.71 13.29 24.32
CA LYS A 5 -26.63 13.26 22.85
C LYS A 5 -25.72 12.10 22.45
N LEU A 6 -26.35 11.00 22.06
CA LEU A 6 -25.70 9.83 21.48
C LEU A 6 -25.20 10.19 20.08
N PHE A 7 -23.92 10.56 19.96
CA PHE A 7 -23.29 10.84 18.66
C PHE A 7 -22.95 9.49 18.01
N PHE A 8 -23.84 8.99 17.15
CA PHE A 8 -23.56 7.82 16.31
C PHE A 8 -22.48 8.19 15.29
N LEU A 9 -21.22 7.93 15.63
CA LEU A 9 -20.13 7.93 14.69
C LEU A 9 -20.25 6.65 13.83
N LEU A 10 -21.10 6.70 12.81
CA LEU A 10 -21.13 5.71 11.72
C LEU A 10 -19.84 5.88 10.91
N ILE A 11 -18.75 5.28 11.41
CA ILE A 11 -17.55 5.08 10.59
C ILE A 11 -17.95 4.10 9.49
N SER A 12 -18.11 4.62 8.27
CA SER A 12 -18.37 3.87 7.05
C SER A 12 -17.16 2.98 6.70
N LEU A 13 -17.02 1.85 7.40
CA LEU A 13 -16.01 0.82 7.11
C LEU A 13 -16.34 -0.04 5.85
N ASN A 14 -17.36 0.32 5.07
CA ASN A 14 -17.86 -0.50 3.96
C ASN A 14 -17.43 -0.05 2.57
N VAL A 15 -16.48 0.87 2.41
CA VAL A 15 -16.09 1.37 1.06
C VAL A 15 -15.23 0.38 0.25
N PHE A 16 -14.81 -0.77 0.80
CA PHE A 16 -14.02 -1.76 0.04
C PHE A 16 -14.49 -3.22 0.17
N SER A 17 -15.75 -3.47 0.54
CA SER A 17 -16.29 -4.83 0.46
C SER A 17 -16.67 -5.14 -1.00
N GLN A 18 -15.69 -5.47 -1.84
CA GLN A 18 -15.93 -6.07 -3.16
C GLN A 18 -16.40 -7.51 -2.94
N ASN A 19 -17.72 -7.71 -2.86
CA ASN A 19 -18.31 -9.04 -2.92
C ASN A 19 -18.08 -9.62 -4.33
N GLU A 20 -17.52 -10.83 -4.36
CA GLU A 20 -17.44 -11.78 -5.49
C GLU A 20 -16.53 -11.40 -6.69
N HIS A 21 -15.26 -11.80 -6.55
CA HIS A 21 -14.40 -12.41 -7.57
C HIS A 21 -14.10 -11.62 -8.85
N LYS A 22 -13.37 -10.52 -8.70
CA LYS A 22 -12.14 -10.22 -9.49
C LYS A 22 -11.47 -9.01 -8.84
N ILE A 23 -10.61 -9.27 -7.85
CA ILE A 23 -9.77 -8.20 -7.29
C ILE A 23 -8.87 -7.71 -8.41
N ASP A 24 -9.07 -6.46 -8.83
CA ASP A 24 -8.20 -5.80 -9.78
C ASP A 24 -6.92 -5.35 -9.07
N TYR A 25 -5.98 -6.29 -8.95
CA TYR A 25 -4.69 -6.05 -8.30
C TYR A 25 -3.95 -4.89 -8.97
N GLU A 26 -4.01 -4.79 -10.29
CA GLU A 26 -3.36 -3.72 -11.05
C GLU A 26 -3.90 -2.36 -10.68
N HIS A 27 -5.22 -2.22 -10.66
CA HIS A 27 -5.87 -0.99 -10.22
C HIS A 27 -5.46 -0.62 -8.78
N ILE A 28 -5.40 -1.59 -7.87
CA ILE A 28 -5.03 -1.33 -6.47
C ILE A 28 -3.56 -0.89 -6.36
N PHE A 29 -2.63 -1.55 -7.05
CA PHE A 29 -1.23 -1.10 -7.11
C PHE A 29 -1.11 0.31 -7.68
N LYS A 30 -1.78 0.59 -8.81
CA LYS A 30 -1.83 1.92 -9.43
C LYS A 30 -2.30 2.98 -8.44
N LYS A 31 -3.38 2.70 -7.72
CA LYS A 31 -3.94 3.60 -6.71
C LYS A 31 -2.94 3.89 -5.58
N TRP A 32 -2.29 2.86 -5.04
CA TRP A 32 -1.29 3.05 -3.99
C TRP A 32 -0.08 3.84 -4.47
N ILE A 33 0.48 3.49 -5.63
CA ILE A 33 1.60 4.23 -6.22
C ILE A 33 1.22 5.70 -6.44
N TYR A 34 0.02 5.95 -6.96
CA TYR A 34 -0.48 7.30 -7.16
C TYR A 34 -0.57 8.08 -5.85
N ILE A 35 -1.15 7.49 -4.80
CA ILE A 35 -1.25 8.13 -3.48
C ILE A 35 0.13 8.46 -2.91
N GLU A 36 1.06 7.50 -2.90
CA GLU A 36 2.41 7.71 -2.36
C GLU A 36 3.12 8.87 -3.06
N LYS A 37 3.06 8.91 -4.39
CA LYS A 37 3.71 9.95 -5.21
C LYS A 37 3.03 11.31 -5.10
N THR A 38 1.70 11.37 -5.09
CA THR A 38 0.94 12.62 -5.03
C THR A 38 0.91 13.23 -3.62
N SER A 39 1.02 12.40 -2.58
CA SER A 39 1.00 12.86 -1.18
C SER A 39 2.14 13.84 -0.86
N GLY A 40 3.29 13.73 -1.56
CA GLY A 40 4.42 14.66 -1.44
C GLY A 40 4.20 16.03 -2.11
N TYR A 41 3.23 16.18 -3.00
CA TYR A 41 2.92 17.43 -3.70
C TYR A 41 1.90 18.32 -2.96
N LEU A 42 1.51 17.96 -1.72
CA LEU A 42 0.47 18.62 -0.94
C LEU A 42 1.02 19.32 0.32
N PRO A 43 1.87 20.35 0.22
CA PRO A 43 2.40 21.01 1.42
C PRO A 43 1.40 21.97 2.10
N THR A 44 0.24 22.29 1.51
CA THR A 44 -0.69 23.30 2.06
C THR A 44 -2.17 22.98 1.90
N GLU A 45 -2.99 23.42 2.86
CA GLU A 45 -4.45 23.22 2.95
C GLU A 45 -5.21 23.81 1.74
N GLU A 46 -4.70 24.89 1.13
CA GLU A 46 -5.23 25.48 -0.12
C GLU A 46 -5.09 24.55 -1.33
N SER A 47 -4.02 23.75 -1.40
CA SER A 47 -3.82 22.81 -2.50
C SER A 47 -4.86 21.68 -2.48
N MET A 48 -5.33 21.27 -1.29
CA MET A 48 -6.33 20.21 -1.12
C MET A 48 -7.71 20.58 -1.71
N ASN A 49 -8.13 21.85 -1.62
CA ASN A 49 -9.44 22.30 -2.11
C ASN A 49 -9.50 22.42 -3.65
N SER A 50 -8.37 22.66 -4.31
CA SER A 50 -8.29 22.75 -5.78
C SER A 50 -8.30 21.38 -6.49
N ILE A 51 -8.15 20.29 -5.73
CA ILE A 51 -7.89 18.94 -6.25
C ILE A 51 -9.16 18.08 -6.32
N SER A 52 -10.21 18.34 -5.54
CA SER A 52 -11.38 17.46 -5.48
C SER A 52 -12.09 17.24 -6.83
N ILE A 53 -11.98 18.19 -7.77
CA ILE A 53 -12.56 18.09 -9.13
C ILE A 53 -11.51 17.67 -10.19
N LYS A 54 -10.20 17.78 -9.90
CA LYS A 54 -9.10 17.44 -10.84
C LYS A 54 -8.50 16.04 -10.62
N ASN A 55 -8.66 15.45 -9.44
CA ASN A 55 -7.95 14.22 -9.04
C ASN A 55 -8.42 12.97 -9.78
N ASP A 56 -9.73 12.83 -10.06
CA ASP A 56 -10.25 11.67 -10.78
C ASP A 56 -9.78 11.67 -12.24
N SER A 57 -9.69 12.84 -12.87
CA SER A 57 -9.21 12.96 -14.25
C SER A 57 -7.72 12.61 -14.36
N ILE A 58 -6.88 13.13 -13.45
CA ILE A 58 -5.43 12.85 -13.46
C ILE A 58 -5.15 11.39 -13.09
N PHE A 59 -5.84 10.84 -12.09
CA PHE A 59 -5.73 9.43 -11.77
C PHE A 59 -6.22 8.55 -12.93
N ASN A 60 -7.28 8.92 -13.65
CA ASN A 60 -7.72 8.18 -14.83
C ASN A 60 -6.67 8.21 -15.94
N ILE A 61 -6.07 9.37 -16.22
CA ILE A 61 -4.96 9.47 -17.17
C ILE A 61 -3.80 8.57 -16.73
N PHE A 62 -3.36 8.66 -15.47
CA PHE A 62 -2.33 7.78 -14.91
C PHE A 62 -2.71 6.30 -15.09
N LYS A 63 -3.92 5.92 -14.68
CA LYS A 63 -4.43 4.54 -14.71
C LYS A 63 -4.47 3.98 -16.12
N ASP A 64 -4.86 4.79 -17.11
CA ASP A 64 -5.06 4.37 -18.49
C ASP A 64 -3.74 4.32 -19.28
N ASN A 65 -2.73 5.09 -18.87
CA ASN A 65 -1.43 5.19 -19.55
C ASN A 65 -0.30 4.36 -18.92
N ILE A 66 -0.60 3.51 -17.94
CA ILE A 66 0.42 2.71 -17.26
C ILE A 66 -0.02 1.26 -17.24
N LYS A 67 0.93 0.33 -17.41
CA LYS A 67 0.64 -1.10 -17.31
C LYS A 67 1.60 -1.77 -16.35
N LEU A 68 1.07 -2.30 -15.25
CA LEU A 68 1.91 -2.88 -14.21
C LEU A 68 2.04 -4.39 -14.38
N LYS A 69 3.29 -4.88 -14.46
CA LYS A 69 3.56 -6.32 -14.41
C LYS A 69 3.56 -6.81 -12.96
N ILE A 70 2.41 -7.29 -12.50
CA ILE A 70 2.24 -7.83 -11.15
C ILE A 70 2.47 -9.33 -11.15
N SER A 71 3.22 -9.81 -10.17
CA SER A 71 3.53 -11.22 -9.97
C SER A 71 3.11 -11.67 -8.57
N GLU A 72 3.10 -12.98 -8.33
CA GLU A 72 2.75 -13.57 -7.03
C GLU A 72 4.01 -13.94 -6.26
N LEU A 73 3.98 -13.83 -4.92
CA LEU A 73 5.05 -14.32 -4.04
C LEU A 73 4.61 -15.60 -3.35
N ASN A 74 5.54 -16.54 -3.20
CA ASN A 74 5.30 -17.71 -2.36
C ASN A 74 5.12 -17.27 -0.90
N ASN A 75 4.14 -17.86 -0.24
CA ASN A 75 3.81 -17.57 1.14
C ASN A 75 3.06 -18.75 1.76
N ASN A 76 2.97 -18.78 3.09
CA ASN A 76 2.17 -19.77 3.82
C ASN A 76 1.12 -19.08 4.71
N LEU A 77 0.64 -17.90 4.30
CA LEU A 77 -0.47 -17.23 4.98
C LEU A 77 -1.74 -18.09 4.89
N PRO A 78 -2.75 -17.84 5.74
CA PRO A 78 -4.06 -18.47 5.56
C PRO A 78 -4.59 -18.28 4.12
N HIS A 79 -5.29 -19.28 3.60
CA HIS A 79 -5.72 -19.37 2.18
C HIS A 79 -6.52 -18.17 1.67
N LYS A 80 -7.18 -17.41 2.58
CA LYS A 80 -7.87 -16.15 2.28
C LYS A 80 -6.92 -14.98 1.94
N TYR A 81 -5.62 -15.16 2.10
CA TYR A 81 -4.63 -14.13 1.78
C TYR A 81 -3.88 -14.49 0.50
N VAL A 82 -3.76 -13.51 -0.40
CA VAL A 82 -2.94 -13.61 -1.61
C VAL A 82 -1.85 -12.54 -1.54
N VAL A 83 -0.62 -12.91 -1.87
CA VAL A 83 0.50 -11.97 -1.85
C VAL A 83 0.93 -11.63 -3.26
N LYS A 84 0.85 -10.36 -3.62
CA LYS A 84 1.30 -9.88 -4.92
C LYS A 84 2.45 -8.91 -4.75
N TYR A 85 3.30 -8.86 -5.78
CA TYR A 85 4.39 -7.91 -5.84
C TYR A 85 4.52 -7.27 -7.20
N LEU A 86 5.18 -6.12 -7.19
CA LEU A 86 5.56 -5.36 -8.37
C LEU A 86 7.01 -4.89 -8.18
N ILE A 87 7.84 -5.05 -9.20
CA ILE A 87 9.14 -4.38 -9.28
C ILE A 87 8.91 -3.12 -10.12
N LEU A 88 9.13 -1.95 -9.54
CA LEU A 88 9.04 -0.69 -10.28
C LEU A 88 10.28 -0.56 -11.16
N ASN A 89 10.10 -0.66 -12.47
CA ASN A 89 11.16 -0.44 -13.44
C ASN A 89 10.60 0.26 -14.70
N ASN A 90 11.50 0.79 -15.53
CA ASN A 90 11.14 1.56 -16.73
C ASN A 90 10.37 0.75 -17.78
N GLN A 91 10.34 -0.60 -17.67
CA GLN A 91 9.62 -1.46 -18.60
C GLN A 91 8.10 -1.53 -18.32
N ASN A 92 7.65 -1.00 -17.18
CA ASN A 92 6.24 -0.99 -16.77
C ASN A 92 5.50 0.32 -17.13
N VAL A 93 6.14 1.23 -17.87
CA VAL A 93 5.53 2.45 -18.39
C VAL A 93 5.32 2.26 -19.88
N ILE A 94 4.05 2.21 -20.32
CA ILE A 94 3.71 2.18 -21.74
C ILE A 94 3.16 3.56 -22.07
N ASP A 95 4.00 4.40 -22.67
CA ASP A 95 3.58 5.73 -23.13
C ASP A 95 2.52 5.56 -24.23
N THR A 96 1.24 5.80 -23.89
CA THR A 96 0.16 5.54 -24.84
C THR A 96 -0.28 6.76 -25.66
N ASN A 97 0.18 7.98 -25.42
CA ASN A 97 -0.08 9.13 -26.32
C ASN A 97 0.79 10.35 -25.99
N GLN A 98 1.70 10.72 -26.88
CA GLN A 98 2.50 11.96 -26.77
C GLN A 98 1.68 13.26 -26.91
N ASP A 99 0.41 13.18 -27.34
CA ASP A 99 -0.40 14.35 -27.73
C ASP A 99 -1.65 14.62 -26.87
N LEU A 100 -1.83 13.95 -25.73
CA LEU A 100 -3.03 14.14 -24.89
C LEU A 100 -2.70 14.71 -23.51
N THR A 101 -2.56 16.04 -23.43
CA THR A 101 -3.25 16.97 -22.48
C THR A 101 -2.42 18.22 -22.13
N PRO A 102 -3.06 19.35 -21.73
CA PRO A 102 -2.37 20.61 -21.39
C PRO A 102 -1.63 20.59 -20.05
N PHE A 103 -1.61 19.44 -19.37
CA PHE A 103 -0.94 19.26 -18.09
C PHE A 103 0.38 18.55 -18.37
N ASN A 104 1.46 19.33 -18.45
CA ASN A 104 2.86 18.89 -18.51
C ASN A 104 3.30 18.09 -17.25
N MET A 105 2.46 17.22 -16.69
CA MET A 105 2.95 16.13 -15.86
C MET A 105 3.49 15.10 -16.83
N ASP A 106 4.79 15.17 -17.06
CA ASP A 106 5.52 14.12 -17.76
C ASP A 106 5.32 12.83 -16.95
N VAL A 107 4.36 11.99 -17.34
CA VAL A 107 4.03 10.71 -16.68
C VAL A 107 5.28 9.83 -16.58
N ASN A 108 6.19 10.03 -17.51
CA ASN A 108 7.55 9.52 -17.47
C ASN A 108 8.29 9.99 -16.20
N SER A 109 8.40 11.29 -15.93
CA SER A 109 9.04 11.82 -14.70
C SER A 109 8.47 11.24 -13.39
N PHE A 110 7.22 10.79 -13.40
CA PHE A 110 6.59 10.11 -12.26
C PHE A 110 7.30 8.80 -11.89
N PHE A 111 7.85 8.08 -12.88
CA PHE A 111 8.57 6.82 -12.70
C PHE A 111 10.10 6.93 -12.84
N TYR A 112 10.61 7.86 -13.67
CA TYR A 112 12.04 7.92 -14.04
C TYR A 112 12.99 8.30 -12.89
N ASN A 113 12.50 8.89 -11.79
CA ASN A 113 13.34 9.23 -10.63
C ASN A 113 13.38 8.17 -9.51
N ASN A 114 12.73 7.02 -9.68
CA ASN A 114 12.75 5.97 -8.66
C ASN A 114 13.93 5.02 -8.86
N GLN A 115 15.10 5.37 -8.35
CA GLN A 115 16.20 4.41 -8.12
C GLN A 115 15.89 3.50 -6.92
N CYS A 116 14.78 2.78 -6.99
CA CYS A 116 14.50 1.68 -6.09
C CYS A 116 14.59 0.38 -6.89
N ASP A 117 15.62 -0.41 -6.64
CA ASP A 117 15.64 -1.84 -7.02
C ASP A 117 14.64 -2.68 -6.18
N GLY A 118 13.72 -2.01 -5.48
CA GLY A 118 12.88 -2.60 -4.44
C GLY A 118 11.54 -3.07 -4.98
N LYS A 119 11.11 -4.16 -4.35
CA LYS A 119 9.86 -4.86 -4.59
C LYS A 119 8.75 -4.18 -3.78
N LEU A 120 7.71 -3.65 -4.44
CA LEU A 120 6.47 -3.27 -3.77
C LEU A 120 5.68 -4.53 -3.45
N VAL A 121 5.32 -4.74 -2.19
CA VAL A 121 4.60 -5.96 -1.76
C VAL A 121 3.28 -5.60 -1.10
N LEU A 122 2.20 -6.16 -1.65
CA LEU A 122 0.85 -6.06 -1.10
C LEU A 122 0.33 -7.45 -0.71
N VAL A 123 -0.30 -7.53 0.46
CA VAL A 123 -1.08 -8.70 0.88
C VAL A 123 -2.56 -8.37 0.76
N PHE A 124 -3.34 -9.24 0.12
CA PHE A 124 -4.76 -9.06 -0.11
C PHE A 124 -5.56 -10.04 0.73
N ASP A 125 -6.48 -9.55 1.57
CA ASP A 125 -7.55 -10.34 2.16
C ASP A 125 -8.67 -10.46 1.14
N ILE A 126 -8.74 -11.60 0.45
CA ILE A 126 -9.66 -11.77 -0.68
C ILE A 126 -11.12 -11.92 -0.26
N GLU A 127 -11.37 -12.28 1.00
CA GLU A 127 -12.72 -12.37 1.54
C GLU A 127 -13.26 -10.98 1.92
N LYS A 128 -12.39 -10.12 2.47
CA LYS A 128 -12.78 -8.77 2.92
C LYS A 128 -12.56 -7.67 1.88
N GLY A 129 -11.92 -7.98 0.76
CA GLY A 129 -11.54 -6.98 -0.26
C GLY A 129 -10.51 -5.95 0.25
N MET A 130 -9.69 -6.31 1.24
CA MET A 130 -8.70 -5.41 1.84
C MET A 130 -7.29 -5.67 1.30
N SER A 131 -6.46 -4.63 1.23
CA SER A 131 -5.04 -4.73 0.90
C SER A 131 -4.17 -4.14 2.01
N TYR A 132 -3.01 -4.75 2.27
CA TYR A 132 -2.02 -4.31 3.26
C TYR A 132 -0.67 -4.05 2.57
N ARG A 133 -0.09 -2.86 2.77
CA ARG A 133 1.25 -2.48 2.30
C ARG A 133 2.33 -3.08 3.19
N ILE A 134 3.08 -4.05 2.67
CA ILE A 134 4.05 -4.79 3.49
C ILE A 134 5.49 -4.39 3.21
N ALA A 135 5.86 -4.03 1.99
CA ALA A 135 7.21 -3.59 1.66
C ALA A 135 7.23 -2.59 0.51
N GLY A 136 8.22 -1.68 0.52
CA GLY A 136 8.54 -0.73 -0.55
C GLY A 136 7.66 0.53 -0.62
N PHE A 137 6.64 0.66 0.23
CA PHE A 137 5.81 1.87 0.36
C PHE A 137 6.33 2.77 1.50
N ASN A 138 5.96 4.05 1.54
CA ASN A 138 6.31 4.91 2.69
C ASN A 138 5.57 4.48 3.97
N GLY A 139 4.36 3.93 3.81
CA GLY A 139 3.61 3.31 4.90
C GLY A 139 3.81 1.80 5.00
N ASN A 140 3.56 1.24 6.19
CA ASN A 140 3.57 -0.21 6.41
C ASN A 140 2.37 -0.64 7.26
N ASP A 141 1.60 -1.60 6.75
CA ASP A 141 0.35 -2.06 7.34
C ASP A 141 0.50 -3.44 8.04
N LEU A 142 1.73 -3.86 8.37
CA LEU A 142 1.99 -5.16 9.00
C LEU A 142 1.17 -5.35 10.29
N MET A 143 1.05 -4.34 11.14
CA MET A 143 0.29 -4.46 12.38
C MET A 143 -1.19 -4.79 12.11
N SER A 144 -1.79 -4.12 11.12
CA SER A 144 -3.17 -4.38 10.68
C SER A 144 -3.33 -5.78 10.08
N LEU A 145 -2.36 -6.23 9.28
CA LEU A 145 -2.32 -7.60 8.78
C LEU A 145 -2.26 -8.62 9.92
N LEU A 146 -1.39 -8.41 10.92
CA LEU A 146 -1.26 -9.31 12.06
C LEU A 146 -2.54 -9.38 12.89
N PHE A 147 -3.25 -8.28 13.08
CA PHE A 147 -4.58 -8.30 13.69
C PHE A 147 -5.59 -9.10 12.87
N SER A 148 -5.61 -8.92 11.54
CA SER A 148 -6.50 -9.67 10.64
C SER A 148 -6.25 -11.18 10.71
N ILE A 149 -4.97 -11.59 10.68
CA ILE A 149 -4.57 -13.00 10.82
C ILE A 149 -4.90 -13.53 12.23
N GLN A 150 -4.69 -12.73 13.28
CA GLN A 150 -5.07 -13.10 14.64
C GLN A 150 -6.58 -13.35 14.74
N GLU A 151 -7.41 -12.49 14.13
CA GLU A 151 -8.87 -12.66 14.09
C GLU A 151 -9.26 -13.97 13.38
N TYR A 152 -8.59 -14.30 12.26
CA TYR A 152 -8.80 -15.56 11.54
C TYR A 152 -8.52 -16.78 12.42
N TYR A 153 -7.45 -16.77 13.22
CA TYR A 153 -7.16 -17.86 14.15
C TYR A 153 -8.06 -17.86 15.39
N PHE A 154 -8.44 -16.68 15.90
CA PHE A 154 -9.29 -16.56 17.08
C PHE A 154 -10.70 -17.09 16.84
N LYS A 155 -11.21 -16.98 15.60
CA LYS A 155 -12.46 -17.65 15.21
C LYS A 155 -12.42 -19.17 15.36
N ASN A 156 -11.22 -19.75 15.50
CA ASN A 156 -11.00 -21.19 15.55
C ASN A 156 -10.38 -21.70 16.88
N TYR A 157 -9.65 -20.90 17.68
CA TYR A 157 -8.95 -21.30 18.94
C TYR A 157 -8.57 -20.09 19.84
N GLU A 158 -7.74 -20.31 20.87
CA GLU A 158 -7.14 -19.27 21.74
C GLU A 158 -6.38 -18.16 20.99
N LYS A 159 -6.30 -16.97 21.61
CA LYS A 159 -5.65 -15.77 21.05
C LYS A 159 -4.15 -15.97 20.87
N ILE A 160 -3.73 -16.20 19.62
CA ILE A 160 -2.31 -16.31 19.25
C ILE A 160 -1.58 -14.96 19.29
N SER A 161 -0.35 -14.93 19.81
CA SER A 161 0.45 -13.69 19.85
C SER A 161 1.01 -13.29 18.48
N PHE A 162 1.28 -12.00 18.25
CA PHE A 162 1.93 -11.52 17.02
C PHE A 162 3.30 -12.15 16.77
N LYS A 163 4.10 -12.36 17.83
CA LYS A 163 5.39 -13.06 17.70
C LYS A 163 5.21 -14.49 17.18
N SER A 164 4.16 -15.17 17.63
CA SER A 164 3.82 -16.52 17.16
C SER A 164 3.34 -16.51 15.71
N ILE A 165 2.52 -15.53 15.32
CA ILE A 165 2.09 -15.35 13.91
C ILE A 165 3.31 -15.15 13.01
N ILE A 166 4.20 -14.21 13.36
CA ILE A 166 5.41 -13.92 12.58
C ILE A 166 6.33 -15.15 12.47
N LYS A 167 6.44 -15.96 13.52
CA LYS A 167 7.26 -17.18 13.49
C LYS A 167 6.64 -18.27 12.61
N LYS A 168 5.31 -18.36 12.56
CA LYS A 168 4.56 -19.38 11.81
C LYS A 168 4.46 -19.03 10.33
N HIS A 169 4.40 -17.75 10.00
CA HIS A 169 4.13 -17.27 8.66
C HIS A 169 5.33 -16.63 7.98
N HIS A 170 5.42 -16.84 6.68
CA HIS A 170 6.48 -16.43 5.80
C HIS A 170 5.87 -15.87 4.52
N ILE A 171 6.49 -14.80 4.03
CA ILE A 171 6.30 -14.24 2.69
C ILE A 171 7.69 -14.20 2.06
N GLU A 172 7.83 -14.75 0.85
CA GLU A 172 9.08 -14.78 0.11
C GLU A 172 9.68 -13.38 -0.04
N ASP A 173 10.99 -13.27 0.19
CA ASP A 173 11.77 -12.02 0.16
C ASP A 173 11.30 -10.90 1.11
N VAL A 174 10.51 -11.22 2.14
CA VAL A 174 10.03 -10.24 3.13
C VAL A 174 10.39 -10.67 4.54
N ASP A 175 11.21 -9.87 5.22
CA ASP A 175 11.54 -10.08 6.64
C ASP A 175 10.49 -9.44 7.56
N LEU A 176 9.42 -10.20 7.83
CA LEU A 176 8.34 -9.80 8.74
C LEU A 176 8.82 -9.48 10.16
N LEU A 177 9.89 -10.13 10.63
CA LEU A 177 10.43 -9.90 11.96
C LEU A 177 11.18 -8.57 12.02
N CYS A 178 11.97 -8.24 11.00
CA CYS A 178 12.63 -6.94 10.86
C CYS A 178 11.58 -5.83 10.83
N ILE A 179 10.54 -5.95 9.99
CA ILE A 179 9.47 -4.94 9.88
C ILE A 179 8.80 -4.74 11.24
N TYR A 180 8.39 -5.84 11.90
CA TYR A 180 7.75 -5.78 13.20
C TYR A 180 8.60 -5.10 14.28
N LYS A 181 9.91 -5.40 14.32
CA LYS A 181 10.84 -4.76 15.25
C LYS A 181 11.03 -3.28 14.95
N GLY A 182 11.13 -2.90 13.68
CA GLY A 182 11.27 -1.51 13.26
C GLY A 182 10.03 -0.67 13.61
N LEU A 183 8.83 -1.17 13.29
CA LEU A 183 7.56 -0.49 13.63
C LEU A 183 7.31 -0.36 15.14
N LYS A 184 7.91 -1.23 15.95
CA LYS A 184 7.83 -1.15 17.42
C LYS A 184 8.91 -0.28 18.05
N SER A 185 9.86 0.22 17.28
CA SER A 185 10.91 1.06 17.85
C SER A 185 10.32 2.43 18.24
N GLU A 186 10.57 2.87 19.48
CA GLU A 186 10.00 4.11 20.04
C GLU A 186 10.64 5.40 19.47
N ARG A 187 11.58 5.28 18.53
CA ARG A 187 12.35 6.39 17.96
C ARG A 187 12.07 6.53 16.46
N LEU A 188 12.56 7.62 15.87
CA LEU A 188 12.66 7.75 14.42
C LEU A 188 13.27 6.48 13.82
N ILE A 189 12.69 5.99 12.73
CA ILE A 189 13.06 4.72 12.11
C ILE A 189 14.51 4.81 11.62
N ASP A 190 15.37 3.96 12.17
CA ASP A 190 16.75 3.81 11.71
C ASP A 190 16.79 2.79 10.56
N TYR A 191 16.83 3.29 9.32
CA TYR A 191 16.88 2.46 8.11
C TYR A 191 18.17 1.66 7.95
N LYS A 192 19.27 2.03 8.62
CA LYS A 192 20.49 1.20 8.63
C LYS A 192 20.27 -0.05 9.49
N LYS A 193 19.53 0.10 10.59
CA LYS A 193 19.18 -1.00 11.48
C LYS A 193 18.01 -1.85 10.97
N TYR A 194 17.03 -1.22 10.31
CA TYR A 194 15.83 -1.87 9.78
C TYR A 194 15.71 -1.62 8.26
N PRO A 195 16.60 -2.19 7.44
CA PRO A 195 16.61 -1.96 5.99
C PRO A 195 15.33 -2.46 5.30
N CYS A 196 14.62 -3.41 5.91
CA CYS A 196 13.33 -3.91 5.46
C CYS A 196 12.21 -2.85 5.42
N LEU A 197 12.38 -1.71 6.11
CA LEU A 197 11.41 -0.61 6.13
C LEU A 197 11.70 0.47 5.09
N LYS A 198 12.80 0.36 4.33
CA LYS A 198 13.16 1.36 3.33
C LYS A 198 12.09 1.43 2.25
N SER A 199 11.63 2.64 1.93
CA SER A 199 10.65 2.87 0.87
C SER A 199 11.32 2.93 -0.50
N CYS A 200 10.54 2.62 -1.54
CA CYS A 200 10.93 2.92 -2.92
C CYS A 200 10.69 4.37 -3.34
N PHE A 201 10.07 5.16 -2.47
CA PHE A 201 9.73 6.56 -2.71
C PHE A 201 10.58 7.51 -1.87
N ASP A 202 11.46 6.99 -1.00
CA ASP A 202 12.44 7.81 -0.29
C ASP A 202 13.47 8.33 -1.32
N GLU A 203 13.47 9.63 -1.59
CA GLU A 203 14.60 10.27 -2.27
C GLU A 203 15.83 10.16 -1.38
N PHE A 204 16.93 9.63 -1.91
CA PHE A 204 18.23 9.85 -1.27
C PHE A 204 18.53 11.34 -1.34
N VAL A 205 18.33 12.06 -0.24
CA VAL A 205 19.00 13.34 -0.01
C VAL A 205 20.49 13.01 0.13
N VAL A 206 21.21 13.07 -1.00
CA VAL A 206 22.67 13.06 -0.99
C VAL A 206 23.09 14.40 -0.38
N PHE A 207 23.58 14.36 0.86
CA PHE A 207 24.24 15.49 1.51
C PHE A 207 25.57 15.80 0.86
#